data_AF-X0J9M5-F1
#
_entry.id   AF-X0J9M5-F1
#
_cell.length_a   1.000
_cell.length_b   1.000
_cell.length_c   1.000
_cell.angle_alpha   90.00
_cell.angle_beta   90.00
_cell.angle_gamma   90.00
#
_symmetry.space_group_name_H-M   'P 1'
#
loop_
_entity.id
_entity.type
_entity.pdbx_description
1 polymer ?
#
loop_
_entity_poly.entity_id
_entity_poly.type
_entity_poly.pdbx_seq_one_letter_code
_entity_poly.pdbx_strand_id
1 'polypeptide(L)'
;MMSNTVGRLALFATLPLLTLGFTVTQDNDGPGQTVAQAIFTGQGLSVVNWDLSAASGSYGSFADGPFGIGSGGILATGPMSGALPGGNRNVDNGHSNNGEHDSYCGPNSQNALVLYAGVFIDSGYNGVSARVYPGHGRGRRNN
;
A
#
# COMPACT_ATOMS: atom_id res chain seq x y z
N MET A 1 44.60 20.18 -4.04
CA MET A 1 43.85 19.03 -3.52
C MET A 1 42.53 19.51 -2.93
N MET A 2 41.49 19.66 -3.74
CA MET A 2 40.14 20.08 -3.30
C MET A 2 39.14 19.31 -4.16
N SER A 3 38.85 18.07 -3.80
CA SER A 3 37.83 17.28 -4.51
C SER A 3 37.46 16.07 -3.68
N ASN A 4 36.67 16.28 -2.60
CA ASN A 4 35.98 15.19 -1.89
C ASN A 4 34.89 15.71 -0.94
N THR A 5 34.96 16.97 -0.50
CA THR A 5 34.03 17.52 0.51
C THR A 5 32.72 18.06 -0.09
N VAL A 6 32.78 18.65 -1.29
CA VAL A 6 31.62 19.27 -1.96
C VAL A 6 30.61 18.21 -2.44
N GLY A 7 31.09 17.07 -2.95
CA GLY A 7 30.23 15.97 -3.40
C GLY A 7 29.46 15.29 -2.26
N ARG A 8 30.00 15.28 -1.03
CA ARG A 8 29.31 14.74 0.14
C ARG A 8 28.23 15.69 0.67
N LEU A 9 28.49 17.00 0.73
CA LEU A 9 27.47 17.97 1.18
C LEU A 9 26.28 18.07 0.22
N ALA A 10 26.52 18.01 -1.10
CA ALA A 10 25.45 18.01 -2.10
C ALA A 10 24.53 16.78 -1.96
N LEU A 11 25.08 15.62 -1.60
CA LEU A 11 24.30 14.40 -1.36
C LEU A 11 23.45 14.50 -0.07
N PHE A 12 23.92 15.21 0.95
CA PHE A 12 23.15 15.46 2.19
C PHE A 12 22.08 16.54 2.05
N ALA A 13 22.23 17.50 1.13
CA ALA A 13 21.25 18.55 0.88
C ALA A 13 20.05 18.07 0.04
N THR A 14 20.20 16.99 -0.74
CA THR A 14 19.09 16.38 -1.49
C THR A 14 18.39 15.26 -0.74
N LEU A 15 19.00 14.70 0.31
CA LEU A 15 18.35 13.77 1.23
C LEU A 15 16.99 14.27 1.75
N PRO A 16 16.79 15.54 2.14
CA PRO A 16 15.46 16.02 2.55
C PRO A 16 14.45 16.19 1.38
N LEU A 17 14.92 16.34 0.14
CA LEU A 17 14.05 16.27 -1.06
C LEU A 17 13.61 14.83 -1.36
N LEU A 18 14.42 13.84 -0.98
CA LEU A 18 14.02 12.42 -0.93
C LEU A 18 13.13 12.09 0.29
N THR A 19 12.93 13.05 1.21
CA THR A 19 11.97 12.96 2.32
C THR A 19 10.74 13.86 2.10
N LEU A 20 10.47 14.33 0.88
CA LEU A 20 9.12 14.77 0.54
C LEU A 20 8.21 13.60 0.90
N GLY A 21 7.39 13.79 1.95
CA GLY A 21 6.56 12.72 2.48
C GLY A 21 5.76 12.09 1.34
N PHE A 22 5.64 10.77 1.33
CA PHE A 22 4.80 10.11 0.35
C PHE A 22 3.35 10.52 0.57
N THR A 23 2.66 10.79 -0.53
CA THR A 23 1.25 11.16 -0.49
C THR A 23 0.43 9.88 -0.42
N VAL A 24 -0.49 9.79 0.54
CA VAL A 24 -1.46 8.69 0.63
C VAL A 24 -2.83 9.23 0.25
N THR A 25 -3.46 8.60 -0.72
CA THR A 25 -4.85 8.84 -1.09
C THR A 25 -5.68 7.69 -0.58
N GLN A 26 -6.55 8.00 0.40
CA GLN A 26 -7.47 7.03 0.97
C GLN A 26 -8.69 6.86 0.08
N ASP A 27 -9.06 5.60 -0.18
CA ASP A 27 -10.34 5.26 -0.78
C ASP A 27 -11.28 4.77 0.33
N ASN A 28 -12.48 5.34 0.36
CA ASN A 28 -13.46 5.04 1.39
C ASN A 28 -14.41 3.96 0.89
N ASP A 29 -14.95 4.03 -0.32
CA ASP A 29 -16.02 3.11 -0.75
C ASP A 29 -15.91 2.73 -2.24
N GLY A 30 -14.73 2.88 -2.83
CA GLY A 30 -14.46 2.49 -4.20
C GLY A 30 -14.49 0.97 -4.40
N PRO A 31 -14.80 0.51 -5.62
CA PRO A 31 -14.91 -0.92 -5.92
C PRO A 31 -13.55 -1.66 -5.95
N GLY A 32 -12.45 -1.03 -5.55
CA GLY A 32 -11.10 -1.60 -5.60
C GLY A 32 -10.36 -1.40 -6.94
N GLN A 33 -11.02 -0.86 -7.97
CA GLN A 33 -10.40 -0.65 -9.29
C GLN A 33 -9.13 0.21 -9.20
N THR A 34 -9.24 1.37 -8.54
CA THR A 34 -8.14 2.35 -8.46
C THR A 34 -6.94 1.79 -7.73
N VAL A 35 -7.14 1.05 -6.63
CA VAL A 35 -6.04 0.39 -5.91
C VAL A 35 -5.46 -0.78 -6.70
N ALA A 36 -6.28 -1.56 -7.42
CA ALA A 36 -5.78 -2.61 -8.30
C ALA A 36 -4.90 -2.05 -9.42
N GLN A 37 -5.32 -0.97 -10.06
CA GLN A 37 -4.54 -0.28 -11.10
C GLN A 37 -3.27 0.38 -10.53
N ALA A 38 -3.30 0.81 -9.28
CA ALA A 38 -2.12 1.33 -8.61
C ALA A 38 -1.10 0.23 -8.29
N ILE A 39 -1.54 -1.01 -7.98
CA ILE A 39 -0.65 -2.15 -7.72
C ILE A 39 -0.11 -2.75 -9.01
N PHE A 40 -0.99 -3.02 -9.98
CA PHE A 40 -0.66 -3.66 -11.25
C PHE A 40 -0.50 -2.61 -12.34
N THR A 41 0.58 -1.84 -12.22
CA THR A 41 0.97 -0.80 -13.17
C THR A 41 2.21 -1.20 -13.96
N GLY A 42 2.27 -0.83 -15.23
CA GLY A 42 3.40 -1.13 -16.10
C GLY A 42 2.99 -1.20 -17.57
N GLN A 43 3.96 -1.04 -18.47
CA GLN A 43 3.71 -1.26 -19.89
C GLN A 43 3.34 -2.73 -20.12
N GLY A 44 2.36 -2.96 -20.99
CA GLY A 44 1.90 -4.31 -21.33
C GLY A 44 1.04 -4.97 -20.25
N LEU A 45 0.61 -4.23 -19.22
CA LEU A 45 -0.29 -4.73 -18.18
C LEU A 45 -1.59 -3.95 -18.19
N SER A 46 -2.70 -4.69 -18.14
CA SER A 46 -4.04 -4.11 -18.00
C SER A 46 -4.82 -4.85 -16.91
N VAL A 47 -5.41 -4.12 -15.98
CA VAL A 47 -6.37 -4.69 -15.02
C VAL A 47 -7.73 -4.83 -15.71
N VAL A 48 -8.27 -6.05 -15.77
CA VAL A 48 -9.48 -6.39 -16.55
C VAL A 48 -10.69 -6.73 -15.68
N ASN A 49 -10.47 -7.15 -14.44
CA ASN A 49 -11.52 -7.29 -13.43
C ASN A 49 -10.93 -7.07 -12.04
N TRP A 50 -11.80 -6.78 -11.08
CA TRP A 50 -11.43 -6.54 -9.70
C TRP A 50 -12.62 -6.86 -8.79
N ASP A 51 -12.30 -7.26 -7.56
CA ASP A 51 -13.27 -7.39 -6.49
C ASP A 51 -12.58 -7.08 -5.15
N LEU A 52 -13.31 -6.51 -4.21
CA LEU A 52 -12.75 -6.00 -2.96
C LEU A 52 -13.64 -6.38 -1.77
N SER A 53 -13.06 -7.09 -0.81
CA SER A 53 -13.60 -7.29 0.53
C SER A 53 -12.73 -6.52 1.51
N ALA A 54 -13.21 -5.35 1.95
CA ALA A 54 -12.47 -4.44 2.81
C ALA A 54 -13.41 -3.54 3.60
N ALA A 55 -12.97 -3.08 4.78
CA ALA A 55 -13.62 -1.96 5.43
C ALA A 55 -13.32 -0.65 4.69
N SER A 56 -14.26 0.28 4.78
CA SER A 56 -14.08 1.63 4.28
C SER A 56 -12.81 2.27 4.85
N GLY A 57 -11.98 2.85 3.97
CA GLY A 57 -10.78 3.57 4.37
C GLY A 57 -9.54 2.72 4.66
N SER A 58 -9.61 1.40 4.45
CA SER A 58 -8.49 0.47 4.70
C SER A 58 -7.61 0.19 3.47
N TYR A 59 -7.87 0.87 2.35
CA TYR A 59 -7.12 0.73 1.10
C TYR A 59 -7.09 2.03 0.31
N GLY A 60 -6.09 2.15 -0.56
CA GLY A 60 -5.97 3.28 -1.46
C GLY A 60 -4.65 3.23 -2.21
N SER A 61 -4.10 4.39 -2.53
CA SER A 61 -2.87 4.50 -3.29
C SER A 61 -1.87 5.44 -2.63
N PHE A 62 -0.61 5.30 -3.04
CA PHE A 62 0.43 6.24 -2.72
C PHE A 62 1.17 6.73 -3.95
N ALA A 63 1.70 7.95 -3.85
CA ALA A 63 2.61 8.55 -4.80
C ALA A 63 3.86 9.08 -4.07
N ASP A 64 4.94 9.26 -4.82
CA ASP A 64 6.22 9.79 -4.32
C ASP A 64 6.76 9.00 -3.12
N GLY A 65 6.64 7.67 -3.20
CA GLY A 65 7.08 6.74 -2.16
C GLY A 65 8.57 6.92 -1.83
N PRO A 66 8.94 6.85 -0.54
CA PRO A 66 10.32 7.09 -0.11
C PRO A 66 11.27 6.04 -0.68
N PHE A 67 12.57 6.33 -0.73
CA PHE A 67 13.60 5.38 -1.18
C PHE A 67 13.45 4.89 -2.63
N GLY A 68 12.75 5.66 -3.48
CA GLY A 68 12.59 5.34 -4.89
C GLY A 68 11.61 4.19 -5.18
N ILE A 69 10.70 3.89 -4.24
CA ILE A 69 9.67 2.86 -4.45
C ILE A 69 8.57 3.31 -5.44
N GLY A 70 8.52 4.60 -5.76
CA GLY A 70 7.61 5.16 -6.76
C GLY A 70 6.19 5.30 -6.24
N SER A 71 5.21 4.86 -7.02
CA SER A 71 3.79 4.90 -6.68
C SER A 71 3.23 3.48 -6.63
N GLY A 72 2.16 3.28 -5.88
CA GLY A 72 1.57 1.94 -5.73
C GLY A 72 0.25 1.94 -4.97
N GLY A 73 -0.30 0.75 -4.73
CA GLY A 73 -1.44 0.58 -3.83
C GLY A 73 -1.02 0.35 -2.38
N ILE A 74 -1.85 0.79 -1.45
CA ILE A 74 -1.76 0.47 -0.02
C ILE A 74 -2.96 -0.38 0.35
N LEU A 75 -2.67 -1.51 1.02
CA LEU A 75 -3.65 -2.39 1.62
C LEU A 75 -3.35 -2.46 3.12
N ALA A 76 -4.36 -2.23 3.96
CA ALA A 76 -4.22 -2.23 5.42
C ALA A 76 -5.31 -3.06 6.09
N THR A 77 -4.96 -3.67 7.22
CA THR A 77 -5.88 -4.40 8.11
C THR A 77 -6.69 -3.46 9.03
N GLY A 78 -6.45 -2.15 8.91
CA GLY A 78 -7.02 -1.05 9.70
C GLY A 78 -7.30 0.15 8.79
N PRO A 79 -8.00 1.20 9.28
CA PRO A 79 -8.11 2.45 8.53
C PRO A 79 -6.72 3.04 8.29
N MET A 80 -6.46 3.52 7.07
CA MET A 80 -5.18 4.12 6.69
C MET A 80 -4.87 5.42 7.42
N SER A 81 -5.85 6.01 8.12
CA SER A 81 -5.60 7.07 9.10
C SER A 81 -4.58 6.65 10.17
N GLY A 82 -4.45 5.34 10.46
CA GLY A 82 -3.40 4.77 11.31
C GLY A 82 -1.97 4.92 10.76
N ALA A 83 -1.81 5.12 9.45
CA ALA A 83 -0.53 5.38 8.79
C ALA A 83 -0.16 6.88 8.79
N LEU A 84 -1.10 7.78 9.10
CA LEU A 84 -0.84 9.22 9.20
C LEU A 84 -0.11 9.56 10.53
N PRO A 85 0.62 10.69 10.60
CA PRO A 85 1.21 11.16 11.86
C PRO A 85 0.15 11.31 12.96
N GLY A 86 0.33 10.61 14.08
CA GLY A 86 -0.66 10.59 15.18
C GLY A 86 -1.79 9.56 15.02
N GLY A 87 -1.81 8.81 13.93
CA GLY A 87 -2.75 7.72 13.67
C GLY A 87 -2.66 6.60 14.70
N ASN A 88 -3.80 6.01 15.03
CA ASN A 88 -3.84 4.84 15.90
C ASN A 88 -3.46 3.59 15.08
N ARG A 89 -2.39 2.92 15.49
CA ARG A 89 -1.80 1.77 14.81
C ARG A 89 -2.48 0.44 15.13
N ASN A 90 -3.41 0.45 16.09
CA ASN A 90 -4.12 -0.72 16.60
C ASN A 90 -5.63 -0.55 16.39
N VAL A 91 -6.03 -0.03 15.23
CA VAL A 91 -7.45 0.04 14.86
C VAL A 91 -7.73 -1.12 13.94
N ASP A 92 -8.43 -2.10 14.49
CA ASP A 92 -9.10 -3.14 13.75
C ASP A 92 -10.04 -2.48 12.74
N ASN A 93 -9.95 -2.82 11.45
CA ASN A 93 -10.84 -2.23 10.45
C ASN A 93 -12.31 -2.63 10.68
N GLY A 94 -12.58 -3.59 11.57
CA GLY A 94 -13.93 -4.04 11.91
C GLY A 94 -14.63 -4.74 10.75
N HIS A 95 -13.91 -5.03 9.66
CA HIS A 95 -14.44 -5.75 8.51
C HIS A 95 -14.71 -7.18 8.94
N SER A 96 -15.97 -7.42 9.24
CA SER A 96 -16.57 -8.73 9.31
C SER A 96 -17.75 -8.69 8.35
N ASN A 97 -17.83 -9.65 7.45
CA ASN A 97 -19.00 -9.83 6.60
C ASN A 97 -20.19 -10.22 7.50
N ASN A 98 -20.85 -9.25 8.13
CA ASN A 98 -22.03 -9.47 8.98
C ASN A 98 -21.85 -10.52 10.11
N GLY A 99 -20.69 -10.59 10.75
CA GLY A 99 -20.39 -11.60 11.77
C GLY A 99 -19.87 -12.93 11.21
N GLU A 100 -19.80 -13.08 9.88
CA GLU A 100 -19.10 -14.18 9.25
C GLU A 100 -17.60 -13.87 9.29
N HIS A 101 -16.85 -14.77 9.92
CA HIS A 101 -15.39 -14.76 9.87
C HIS A 101 -14.95 -14.87 8.43
N ASP A 102 -14.02 -14.03 8.01
CA ASP A 102 -13.52 -14.04 6.64
C ASP A 102 -12.77 -15.37 6.42
N SER A 103 -13.41 -16.31 5.74
CA SER A 103 -12.90 -17.67 5.48
C SER A 103 -11.56 -17.67 4.73
N TYR A 104 -11.17 -16.53 4.14
CA TYR A 104 -9.99 -16.38 3.30
C TYR A 104 -8.68 -16.72 4.03
N CYS A 105 -8.60 -16.47 5.33
CA CYS A 105 -7.42 -16.83 6.15
C CYS A 105 -7.74 -17.89 7.22
N GLY A 106 -8.90 -18.54 7.11
CA GLY A 106 -9.39 -19.53 8.06
C GLY A 106 -10.38 -18.98 9.11
N PRO A 107 -11.03 -19.87 9.87
CA PRO A 107 -11.99 -19.48 10.90
C PRO A 107 -11.33 -18.59 11.97
N ASN A 108 -12.05 -17.57 12.43
CA ASN A 108 -11.58 -16.53 13.36
C ASN A 108 -10.61 -15.48 12.79
N SER A 109 -10.43 -15.42 11.46
CA SER A 109 -9.75 -14.26 10.87
C SER A 109 -10.67 -13.04 10.92
N GLN A 110 -10.18 -11.97 11.54
CA GLN A 110 -10.81 -10.64 11.57
C GLN A 110 -9.80 -9.64 11.03
N ASN A 111 -10.28 -8.48 10.59
CA ASN A 111 -9.42 -7.38 10.16
C ASN A 111 -8.59 -7.69 8.92
N ALA A 112 -9.14 -8.51 8.03
CA ALA A 112 -8.54 -8.79 6.75
C ALA A 112 -8.97 -7.74 5.71
N LEU A 113 -8.15 -7.61 4.68
CA LEU A 113 -8.49 -6.97 3.43
C LEU A 113 -8.12 -7.92 2.30
N VAL A 114 -9.06 -8.17 1.39
CA VAL A 114 -8.82 -9.00 0.22
C VAL A 114 -9.14 -8.21 -1.04
N LEU A 115 -8.14 -8.03 -1.88
CA LEU A 115 -8.28 -7.48 -3.22
C LEU A 115 -8.04 -8.60 -4.24
N TYR A 116 -9.04 -8.88 -5.05
CA TYR A 116 -8.91 -9.67 -6.27
C TYR A 116 -8.68 -8.73 -7.44
N ALA A 117 -7.74 -9.08 -8.32
CA ALA A 117 -7.49 -8.35 -9.55
C ALA A 117 -7.04 -9.34 -10.64
N GLY A 118 -7.78 -9.39 -11.74
CA GLY A 118 -7.35 -10.08 -12.95
C GLY A 118 -6.57 -9.13 -13.82
N VAL A 119 -5.44 -9.62 -14.31
CA VAL A 119 -4.49 -8.87 -15.12
C VAL A 119 -4.33 -9.55 -16.46
N PHE A 120 -4.40 -8.76 -17.52
CA PHE A 120 -4.02 -9.14 -18.87
C PHE A 120 -2.59 -8.69 -19.15
N ILE A 121 -1.82 -9.54 -19.80
CA ILE A 121 -0.42 -9.30 -20.16
C ILE A 121 -0.37 -9.28 -21.70
N ASP A 122 0.03 -8.15 -22.26
CA ASP A 122 0.14 -7.99 -23.70
C ASP A 122 1.23 -8.87 -24.31
N SER A 123 1.09 -9.17 -25.60
CA SER A 123 2.10 -9.90 -26.36
C SER A 123 3.44 -9.17 -26.33
N GLY A 124 4.52 -9.89 -26.01
CA GLY A 124 5.88 -9.33 -25.91
C GLY A 124 6.33 -9.06 -24.47
N TYR A 125 5.45 -9.23 -23.48
CA TYR A 125 5.78 -9.17 -22.06
C TYR A 125 5.74 -10.58 -21.44
N ASN A 126 6.62 -10.82 -20.46
CA ASN A 126 6.84 -12.16 -19.91
C ASN A 126 6.15 -12.41 -18.56
N GLY A 127 5.44 -11.41 -18.01
CA GLY A 127 4.79 -11.56 -16.71
C GLY A 127 4.54 -10.27 -15.97
N VAL A 128 4.14 -10.43 -14.70
CA VAL A 128 3.92 -9.36 -13.72
C VAL A 128 5.06 -9.36 -12.71
N SER A 129 5.60 -8.19 -12.39
CA SER A 129 6.51 -8.00 -11.26
C SER A 129 5.80 -7.17 -10.19
N ALA A 130 5.64 -7.74 -9.00
CA ALA A 130 5.07 -7.05 -7.86
C ALA A 130 6.10 -7.01 -6.72
N ARG A 131 6.15 -5.87 -6.02
CA ARG A 131 7.00 -5.71 -4.85
C ARG A 131 6.16 -5.37 -3.63
N VAL A 132 6.32 -6.17 -2.58
CA VAL A 132 5.57 -6.02 -1.33
C VAL A 132 6.48 -5.43 -0.26
N TYR A 133 6.00 -4.38 0.39
CA TYR A 133 6.68 -3.74 1.52
C TYR A 133 5.85 -3.91 2.79
N PRO A 134 6.22 -4.83 3.69
CA PRO A 134 5.49 -5.00 4.94
C PRO A 134 5.76 -3.82 5.88
N GLY A 135 4.70 -3.13 6.30
CA GLY A 135 4.76 -2.13 7.37
C GLY A 135 4.53 -2.77 8.73
N HIS A 136 5.52 -2.76 9.63
CA HIS A 136 5.34 -3.30 10.97
C HIS A 136 4.92 -2.20 11.97
N GLY A 137 3.65 -2.21 12.38
CA GLY A 137 3.21 -1.52 13.59
C GLY A 137 3.61 -2.33 14.82
N ARG A 138 4.49 -1.80 15.69
CA ARG A 138 4.77 -2.43 17.00
C ARG A 138 3.54 -2.27 17.89
N GLY A 139 2.71 -3.31 17.96
CA GLY A 139 1.65 -3.40 18.97
C GLY A 139 2.26 -3.51 20.36
N ARG A 140 1.97 -2.55 21.25
CA ARG A 140 2.17 -2.76 22.69
C ARG A 140 1.17 -3.82 23.13
N ARG A 141 1.65 -4.99 23.54
CA ARG A 141 0.88 -5.92 24.35
C ARG A 141 0.66 -5.24 25.69
N ASN A 142 -0.55 -4.76 25.95
CA ASN A 142 -0.92 -4.39 27.31
C ASN A 142 -1.13 -5.72 28.06
N ASN A 143 -0.28 -5.94 29.06
CA ASN A 143 -0.40 -6.99 30.06
C ASN A 143 -1.36 -6.53 31.16
#